data_AF-A0A523QQB8-F1
#
_entry.id   AF-A0A523QQB8-F1
#
_cell.length_a   1.000
_cell.length_b   1.000
_cell.length_c   1.000
_cell.angle_alpha   90.00
_cell.angle_beta   90.00
_cell.angle_gamma   90.00
#
_symmetry.space_group_name_H-M   'P 1'
#
loop_
_entity.id
_entity.type
_entity.pdbx_description
1 polymer ?
#
loop_
_entity_poly.entity_id
_entity_poly.type
_entity_poly.pdbx_seq_one_letter_code
_entity_poly.pdbx_strand_id
1 'polypeptide(L)'
;MKEAVVFTNEMEFRRWFEKNLSRFGIKEIFLSQEVCPDYVVIMEDGRPAKVEAELFAVNFRYHGHDPAKADFIVACYSKTDEVEGVPVMAVHRLWCFDADPLDLISPSDPLSEDEATLLSAIHQSGGISLSALSEGELGGDQQIWIRLPPENIAAIPRGRIDDSVLNILTQSAKEWVRKYHHLLIGAGISEDGCRLLESLVRRQLIHHRPINFMAAAYDGVIVKHPAWFPVEVYATPLAWEHHKDDILKYLFGKQRSGKEEPA
;
A
#
# COMPACT_ATOMS: atom_id res chain seq x y z
N MET A 1 -0.42 -15.33 14.65
CA MET A 1 -1.03 -14.58 13.53
C MET A 1 -1.80 -13.42 14.11
N LYS A 2 -1.48 -12.17 13.75
CA LYS A 2 -2.35 -11.02 14.05
C LYS A 2 -3.48 -11.04 13.02
N GLU A 3 -4.73 -11.19 13.46
CA GLU A 3 -5.88 -11.00 12.57
C GLU A 3 -5.82 -9.59 11.96
N ALA A 4 -5.95 -9.50 10.64
CA ALA A 4 -6.09 -8.23 9.95
C ALA A 4 -7.46 -7.64 10.31
N VAL A 5 -7.46 -6.63 11.19
CA VAL A 5 -8.71 -6.01 11.67
C VAL A 5 -9.22 -4.99 10.65
N VAL A 6 -10.08 -5.40 9.73
CA VAL A 6 -10.61 -4.53 8.66
C VAL A 6 -11.96 -3.92 9.07
N PHE A 7 -12.10 -2.60 8.97
CA PHE A 7 -13.37 -1.88 9.19
C PHE A 7 -13.86 -1.18 7.94
N THR A 8 -15.19 -1.08 7.81
CA THR A 8 -15.86 -0.48 6.64
C THR A 8 -16.46 0.89 6.91
N ASN A 9 -16.64 1.24 8.19
CA ASN A 9 -17.12 2.53 8.63
C ASN A 9 -16.50 2.93 9.98
N GLU A 10 -16.57 4.22 10.28
CA GLU A 10 -15.95 4.83 11.45
C GLU A 10 -16.59 4.36 12.76
N MET A 11 -17.91 4.14 12.79
CA MET A 11 -18.62 3.63 13.96
C MET A 11 -18.14 2.23 14.39
N GLU A 12 -17.93 1.32 13.42
CA GLU A 12 -17.36 0.00 13.67
C GLU A 12 -15.94 0.10 14.25
N PHE A 13 -15.12 0.98 13.65
CA PHE A 13 -13.76 1.22 14.11
C PHE A 13 -13.72 1.79 15.52
N ARG A 14 -14.53 2.82 15.83
CA ARG A 14 -14.61 3.43 17.17
C ARG A 14 -14.97 2.41 18.25
N ARG A 15 -16.00 1.60 18.01
CA ARG A 15 -16.40 0.51 18.92
C ARG A 15 -15.30 -0.52 19.15
N TRP A 16 -14.47 -0.76 18.13
CA TRP A 16 -13.32 -1.63 18.29
C TRP A 16 -12.19 -0.93 19.05
N PHE A 17 -11.89 0.33 18.74
CA PHE A 17 -10.88 1.14 19.43
C PHE A 17 -11.15 1.19 20.94
N GLU A 18 -12.39 1.47 21.33
CA GLU A 18 -12.83 1.50 22.74
C GLU A 18 -12.57 0.19 23.51
N LYS A 19 -12.50 -0.94 22.80
CA LYS A 19 -12.21 -2.27 23.39
C LYS A 19 -10.73 -2.65 23.35
N ASN A 20 -9.90 -1.83 22.70
CA ASN A 20 -8.50 -2.14 22.39
C ASN A 20 -7.54 -1.02 22.82
N LEU A 21 -7.93 -0.21 23.80
CA LEU A 21 -7.19 0.97 24.27
C LEU A 21 -5.72 0.70 24.61
N SER A 22 -5.42 -0.42 25.26
CA SER A 22 -4.06 -0.78 25.66
C SER A 22 -3.10 -0.92 24.47
N ARG A 23 -3.60 -1.20 23.26
CA ARG A 23 -2.77 -1.24 22.04
C ARG A 23 -2.17 0.11 21.69
N PHE A 24 -2.72 1.19 22.22
CA PHE A 24 -2.32 2.57 21.95
C PHE A 24 -1.67 3.22 23.18
N GLY A 25 -1.31 2.43 24.21
CA GLY A 25 -0.80 2.98 25.48
C GLY A 25 -1.83 3.80 26.24
N ILE A 26 -3.12 3.55 25.99
CA ILE A 26 -4.24 4.23 26.64
C ILE A 26 -4.77 3.34 27.77
N LYS A 27 -4.86 3.90 28.98
CA LYS A 27 -5.39 3.23 30.15
C LYS A 27 -6.92 3.21 30.15
N GLU A 28 -7.54 4.37 29.95
CA GLU A 28 -9.00 4.52 29.96
C GLU A 28 -9.46 5.76 29.18
N ILE A 29 -10.73 5.75 28.76
CA ILE A 29 -11.41 6.93 28.21
C ILE A 29 -12.01 7.72 29.36
N PHE A 30 -11.58 8.97 29.52
CA PHE A 30 -12.12 9.89 30.51
C PHE A 30 -13.41 10.57 30.01
N LEU A 31 -13.44 10.94 28.73
CA LEU A 31 -14.59 11.57 28.08
C LEU A 31 -14.71 11.07 26.63
N SER A 32 -15.94 10.81 26.19
CA SER A 32 -16.30 10.57 24.80
C SER A 32 -17.33 11.60 24.38
N GLN A 33 -17.17 12.18 23.19
CA GLN A 33 -18.04 13.24 22.69
C GLN A 33 -18.18 13.15 21.16
N GLU A 34 -19.21 13.82 20.63
CA GLU A 34 -19.49 13.87 19.17
C GLU A 34 -18.78 15.05 18.47
N VAL A 35 -17.91 15.76 19.19
CA VAL A 35 -17.18 16.95 18.69
C VAL A 35 -15.68 16.75 18.88
N CYS A 36 -14.88 17.18 17.91
CA CYS A 36 -13.43 17.06 17.99
C CYS A 36 -12.84 17.78 19.24
N PRO A 37 -12.03 17.10 20.06
CA PRO A 37 -11.57 15.71 19.90
C PRO A 37 -12.65 14.68 20.28
N ASP A 38 -12.78 13.58 19.54
CA ASP A 38 -13.73 12.50 19.87
C ASP A 38 -13.61 11.99 21.31
N TYR A 39 -12.36 11.90 21.79
CA TYR A 39 -12.04 11.34 23.09
C TYR A 39 -11.07 12.24 23.87
N VAL A 40 -11.27 12.29 25.18
CA VAL A 40 -10.21 12.64 26.14
C VAL A 40 -9.88 11.36 26.90
N VAL A 41 -8.62 10.95 26.89
CA VAL A 41 -8.15 9.69 27.45
C VAL A 41 -7.08 9.93 28.51
N ILE A 42 -6.89 8.94 29.37
CA ILE A 42 -5.75 8.87 30.29
C ILE A 42 -4.78 7.83 29.75
N MET A 43 -3.53 8.23 29.50
CA MET A 43 -2.48 7.32 29.03
C MET A 43 -1.97 6.43 30.18
N GLU A 44 -1.24 5.37 29.84
CA GLU A 44 -0.64 4.47 30.84
C GLU A 44 0.35 5.17 31.78
N ASP A 45 1.01 6.25 31.35
CA ASP A 45 1.89 7.09 32.18
C ASP A 45 1.13 8.08 33.09
N GLY A 46 -0.21 8.09 33.02
CA GLY A 46 -1.09 8.95 33.80
C GLY A 46 -1.36 10.32 33.20
N ARG A 47 -0.75 10.69 32.06
CA ARG A 47 -1.02 11.98 31.42
C ARG A 47 -2.40 11.96 30.71
N PRO A 48 -3.16 13.06 30.72
CA PRO A 48 -4.32 13.19 29.86
C PRO A 48 -3.89 13.47 28.41
N ALA A 49 -4.65 12.97 27.45
CA ALA A 49 -4.49 13.27 26.03
C ALA A 49 -5.84 13.38 25.30
N LYS A 50 -5.87 14.19 24.25
CA LYS A 50 -7.02 14.40 23.36
C LYS A 50 -6.81 13.61 22.08
N VAL A 51 -7.78 12.79 21.72
CA VAL A 51 -7.66 11.82 20.62
C VAL A 51 -8.82 11.98 19.66
N GLU A 52 -8.51 12.10 18.36
CA GLU A 52 -9.49 11.90 17.30
C GLU A 52 -9.41 10.46 16.80
N ALA A 53 -10.55 9.78 16.63
CA ALA A 53 -10.59 8.41 16.14
C ALA A 53 -11.13 8.37 14.72
N GLU A 54 -10.25 8.17 13.75
CA GLU A 54 -10.59 8.26 12.34
C GLU A 54 -10.51 6.91 11.63
N LEU A 55 -11.45 6.62 10.72
CA LEU A 55 -11.32 5.42 9.90
C LEU A 55 -10.05 5.51 9.03
N PHE A 56 -9.80 6.67 8.43
CA PHE A 56 -8.55 6.97 7.73
C PHE A 56 -7.95 8.23 8.34
N ALA A 57 -6.67 8.24 8.70
CA ALA A 57 -6.06 9.41 9.36
C ALA A 57 -6.28 10.72 8.59
N VAL A 58 -6.27 10.68 7.25
CA VAL A 58 -6.51 11.86 6.39
C VAL A 58 -7.91 12.45 6.53
N ASN A 59 -8.89 11.69 7.03
CA ASN A 59 -10.23 12.20 7.29
C ASN A 59 -10.22 13.32 8.32
N PHE A 60 -9.26 13.33 9.25
CA PHE A 60 -9.06 14.43 10.19
C PHE A 60 -9.03 15.79 9.48
N ARG A 61 -8.22 15.86 8.41
CA ARG A 61 -8.13 17.04 7.54
C ARG A 61 -9.42 17.27 6.75
N TYR A 62 -10.01 16.22 6.18
CA TYR A 62 -11.20 16.38 5.32
C TYR A 62 -12.45 16.80 6.09
N HIS A 63 -12.57 16.41 7.35
CA HIS A 63 -13.61 16.88 8.26
C HIS A 63 -13.36 18.30 8.76
N GLY A 64 -12.19 18.88 8.48
CA GLY A 64 -11.82 20.22 8.91
C GLY A 64 -11.63 20.33 10.42
N HIS A 65 -11.14 19.26 11.05
CA HIS A 65 -10.80 19.28 12.47
C HIS A 65 -9.63 20.22 12.73
N ASP A 66 -9.64 20.87 13.89
CA ASP A 66 -8.61 21.82 14.28
C ASP A 66 -7.40 21.04 14.84
N PRO A 67 -6.21 21.10 14.19
CA PRO A 67 -5.02 20.41 14.66
C PRO A 67 -4.65 20.73 16.11
N ALA A 68 -4.97 21.93 16.61
CA ALA A 68 -4.67 22.33 17.98
C ALA A 68 -5.56 21.67 19.05
N LYS A 69 -6.62 20.97 18.64
CA LYS A 69 -7.57 20.32 19.55
C LYS A 69 -7.29 18.83 19.80
N ALA A 70 -6.45 18.20 19.01
CA ALA A 70 -6.06 16.80 19.17
C ALA A 70 -4.56 16.70 19.48
N ASP A 71 -4.20 15.87 20.45
CA ASP A 71 -2.79 15.57 20.76
C ASP A 71 -2.24 14.49 19.83
N PHE A 72 -3.10 13.55 19.39
CA PHE A 72 -2.80 12.58 18.34
C PHE A 72 -4.09 12.01 17.73
N ILE A 73 -3.96 11.39 16.57
CA ILE A 73 -5.03 10.71 15.84
C ILE A 73 -4.85 9.20 16.02
N VAL A 74 -5.89 8.48 16.41
CA VAL A 74 -5.93 7.02 16.32
C VAL A 74 -6.69 6.65 15.06
N ALA A 75 -6.00 5.98 14.12
CA ALA A 75 -6.59 5.66 12.82
C ALA A 75 -6.68 4.16 12.58
N CYS A 76 -7.75 3.69 11.91
CA CYS A 76 -7.74 2.32 11.40
C CYS A 76 -6.69 2.18 10.31
N TYR A 77 -6.63 3.16 9.41
CA TYR A 77 -5.71 3.18 8.28
C TYR A 77 -4.95 4.51 8.23
N SER A 78 -3.62 4.49 8.11
CA SER A 78 -2.84 5.70 7.84
C SER A 78 -1.68 5.42 6.90
N LYS A 79 -1.38 6.39 6.03
CA LYS A 79 -0.18 6.40 5.18
C LYS A 79 0.97 7.18 5.78
N THR A 80 0.67 8.05 6.74
CA THR A 80 1.62 9.00 7.31
C THR A 80 1.69 8.83 8.82
N ASP A 81 2.83 9.24 9.38
CA ASP A 81 3.04 9.37 10.81
C ASP A 81 2.34 10.57 11.44
N GLU A 82 1.90 11.52 10.60
CA GLU A 82 1.29 12.77 11.04
C GLU A 82 0.28 13.28 10.00
N VAL A 83 -0.70 14.05 10.46
CA VAL A 83 -1.63 14.83 9.62
C VAL A 83 -1.68 16.24 10.17
N GLU A 84 -1.23 17.21 9.37
CA GLU A 84 -1.18 18.64 9.77
C GLU A 84 -0.42 18.90 11.08
N GLY A 85 0.65 18.13 11.31
CA GLY A 85 1.48 18.21 12.52
C GLY A 85 0.92 17.45 13.73
N VAL A 86 -0.24 16.81 13.60
CA VAL A 86 -0.81 15.93 14.63
C VAL A 86 -0.30 14.50 14.41
N PRO A 87 0.39 13.88 15.38
CA PRO A 87 0.88 12.50 15.27
C PRO A 87 -0.25 11.49 15.05
N VAL A 88 0.03 10.41 14.33
CA VAL A 88 -0.93 9.34 13.98
C VAL A 88 -0.48 7.99 14.53
N MET A 89 -1.36 7.34 15.27
CA MET A 89 -1.24 5.95 15.72
C MET A 89 -2.19 5.07 14.91
N ALA A 90 -1.69 4.43 13.87
CA ALA A 90 -2.52 3.62 12.96
C ALA A 90 -2.52 2.13 13.31
N VAL A 91 -3.69 1.49 13.22
CA VAL A 91 -3.82 0.02 13.31
C VAL A 91 -3.14 -0.64 12.11
N HIS A 92 -3.37 -0.08 10.92
CA HIS A 92 -2.75 -0.50 9.67
C HIS A 92 -2.01 0.67 9.06
N ARG A 93 -0.69 0.52 8.91
CA ARG A 93 0.08 1.40 8.05
C ARG A 93 -0.17 0.99 6.61
N LEU A 94 -0.91 1.84 5.89
CA LEU A 94 -1.06 1.71 4.46
C LEU A 94 0.18 2.30 3.82
N TRP A 95 1.07 1.44 3.32
CA TRP A 95 2.09 1.91 2.40
C TRP A 95 1.39 2.20 1.09
N CYS A 96 1.20 3.49 0.83
CA CYS A 96 0.68 3.90 -0.45
C CYS A 96 1.84 4.18 -1.38
N PHE A 97 1.79 3.56 -2.53
CA PHE A 97 2.35 4.17 -3.73
C PHE A 97 1.31 5.19 -4.17
N ASP A 98 1.23 6.30 -3.45
CA ASP A 98 0.53 7.46 -3.99
C ASP A 98 1.35 7.91 -5.19
N ALA A 99 0.71 7.95 -6.37
CA ALA A 99 1.26 8.63 -7.52
C ALA A 99 1.18 10.15 -7.30
N ASP A 100 1.76 10.66 -6.22
CA ASP A 100 2.30 12.01 -6.23
C ASP A 100 3.51 12.00 -7.18
N PRO A 101 3.92 13.15 -7.76
CA PRO A 101 5.12 13.21 -8.57
C PRO A 101 6.29 12.74 -7.70
N LEU A 102 6.66 11.48 -7.88
CA LEU A 102 7.81 10.88 -7.25
C LEU A 102 8.99 11.77 -7.62
N ASP A 103 9.81 12.15 -6.64
CA ASP A 103 11.13 12.67 -6.94
C ASP A 103 11.82 11.60 -7.80
N LEU A 104 11.86 11.89 -9.10
CA LEU A 104 12.38 10.98 -10.10
C LEU A 104 13.87 10.83 -9.82
N ILE A 105 14.26 9.58 -9.63
CA ILE A 105 15.65 9.20 -9.55
C ILE A 105 16.11 8.97 -10.99
N SER A 106 17.35 9.34 -11.31
CA SER A 106 17.86 9.10 -12.65
C SER A 106 17.80 7.60 -12.95
N PRO A 107 17.28 7.19 -14.13
CA PRO A 107 17.22 5.79 -14.53
C PRO A 107 18.62 5.20 -14.77
N SER A 108 19.68 6.01 -14.73
CA SER A 108 21.07 5.59 -14.91
C SER A 108 21.89 5.53 -13.61
N ASP A 109 21.31 5.97 -12.49
CA ASP A 109 22.01 5.90 -11.20
C ASP A 109 22.25 4.43 -10.81
N PRO A 110 23.39 4.07 -10.19
CA PRO A 110 23.69 2.69 -9.81
C PRO A 110 22.58 2.05 -8.97
N LEU A 111 22.32 0.76 -9.21
CA LEU A 111 21.40 -0.04 -8.41
C LEU A 111 22.12 -0.67 -7.22
N SER A 112 21.40 -0.88 -6.12
CA SER A 112 21.82 -1.79 -5.06
C SER A 112 21.80 -3.25 -5.57
N GLU A 113 22.45 -4.15 -4.82
CA GLU A 113 22.43 -5.59 -5.17
C GLU A 113 21.01 -6.17 -5.17
N ASP A 114 20.17 -5.75 -4.23
CA ASP A 114 18.79 -6.22 -4.10
C ASP A 114 17.89 -5.64 -5.21
N GLU A 115 18.09 -4.36 -5.56
CA GLU A 115 17.39 -3.71 -6.68
C GLU A 115 17.72 -4.41 -8.01
N ALA A 116 19.01 -4.68 -8.25
CA ALA A 116 19.45 -5.38 -9.46
C ALA A 116 18.93 -6.81 -9.51
N THR A 117 18.89 -7.51 -8.38
CA THR A 117 18.34 -8.88 -8.28
C THR A 117 16.84 -8.90 -8.59
N LEU A 118 16.08 -8.00 -7.97
CA LEU A 118 14.63 -7.89 -8.21
C LEU A 118 14.33 -7.47 -9.66
N LEU A 119 15.04 -6.48 -10.19
CA LEU A 119 14.88 -6.01 -11.58
C LEU A 119 15.19 -7.13 -12.58
N SER A 120 16.26 -7.91 -12.33
CA SER A 120 16.61 -9.07 -13.13
C SER A 120 15.49 -10.12 -13.13
N ALA A 121 14.93 -10.43 -11.95
CA ALA A 121 13.83 -11.38 -11.83
C ALA A 121 12.58 -10.92 -12.62
N ILE A 122 12.19 -9.65 -12.46
CA ILE A 122 11.04 -9.05 -13.17
C ILE A 122 11.26 -9.07 -14.69
N HIS A 123 12.47 -8.75 -15.14
CA HIS A 123 12.81 -8.75 -16.56
C HIS A 123 12.78 -10.17 -17.14
N GLN A 124 13.35 -11.15 -16.43
CA GLN A 124 13.43 -12.55 -16.87
C GLN A 124 12.05 -13.15 -17.14
N SER A 125 11.09 -12.88 -16.26
CA SER A 125 9.76 -13.46 -16.34
C SER A 125 8.83 -12.75 -17.32
N GLY A 126 9.24 -11.61 -17.90
CA GLY A 126 8.37 -10.75 -18.71
C GLY A 126 7.31 -10.00 -17.89
N GLY A 127 7.49 -9.97 -16.56
CA GLY A 127 6.59 -9.42 -15.56
C GLY A 127 6.27 -10.43 -14.44
N ILE A 128 5.97 -9.93 -13.23
CA ILE A 128 5.68 -10.74 -12.03
C ILE A 128 4.42 -10.20 -11.36
N SER A 129 3.50 -11.10 -11.00
CA SER A 129 2.34 -10.75 -10.15
C SER A 129 2.81 -10.29 -8.78
N LEU A 130 2.28 -9.18 -8.26
CA LEU A 130 2.60 -8.73 -6.90
C LEU A 130 2.29 -9.80 -5.85
N SER A 131 1.22 -10.59 -6.04
CA SER A 131 0.90 -11.72 -5.17
C SER A 131 1.91 -12.87 -5.24
N ALA A 132 2.74 -12.96 -6.28
CA ALA A 132 3.81 -13.95 -6.33
C ALA A 132 5.02 -13.48 -5.50
N LEU A 133 5.27 -12.17 -5.41
CA LEU A 133 6.32 -11.62 -4.56
C LEU A 133 6.03 -11.83 -3.07
N SER A 134 4.76 -11.83 -2.66
CA SER A 134 4.35 -12.06 -1.27
C SER A 134 4.58 -13.49 -0.78
N GLU A 135 4.72 -14.45 -1.69
CA GLU A 135 4.97 -15.86 -1.38
C GLU A 135 6.48 -16.21 -1.42
N GLY A 136 7.33 -15.24 -1.76
CA GLY A 136 8.78 -15.42 -1.93
C GLY A 136 9.63 -14.77 -0.83
N GLU A 137 10.88 -14.45 -1.15
CA GLU A 137 11.83 -13.81 -0.23
C GLU A 137 11.38 -12.41 0.23
N LEU A 138 10.45 -11.79 -0.50
CA LEU A 138 9.88 -10.49 -0.18
C LEU A 138 8.56 -10.58 0.60
N GLY A 139 8.17 -11.76 1.10
CA GLY A 139 6.93 -11.97 1.86
C GLY A 139 6.88 -11.22 3.20
N GLY A 140 5.70 -10.72 3.56
CA GLY A 140 5.47 -9.94 4.78
C GLY A 140 3.99 -9.65 5.05
N ASP A 141 3.69 -8.54 5.73
CA ASP A 141 2.33 -8.17 6.16
C ASP A 141 1.83 -6.83 5.59
N GLN A 142 2.61 -6.19 4.69
CA GLN A 142 2.25 -4.90 4.12
C GLN A 142 1.27 -5.04 2.96
N GLN A 143 0.50 -3.98 2.77
CA GLN A 143 -0.44 -3.82 1.66
C GLN A 143 0.00 -2.64 0.80
N ILE A 144 0.01 -2.85 -0.51
CA ILE A 144 0.40 -1.86 -1.51
C ILE A 144 -0.86 -1.34 -2.18
N TRP A 145 -1.11 -0.04 -1.97
CA TRP A 145 -2.23 0.68 -2.58
C TRP A 145 -1.72 1.68 -3.60
N ILE A 146 -2.48 1.88 -4.68
CA ILE A 146 -2.29 2.98 -5.63
C ILE A 146 -3.50 3.87 -5.65
N ARG A 147 -3.28 5.18 -5.73
CA ARG A 147 -4.34 6.12 -6.05
C ARG A 147 -4.52 6.19 -7.56
N LEU A 148 -5.77 6.12 -8.01
CA LEU A 148 -6.15 6.43 -9.38
C LEU A 148 -6.52 7.92 -9.47
N PRO A 149 -5.85 8.69 -10.32
CA PRO A 149 -6.29 10.05 -10.61
C PRO A 149 -7.74 10.06 -11.12
N PRO A 150 -8.58 11.03 -10.71
CA PRO A 150 -9.96 11.16 -11.19
C PRO A 150 -10.07 11.17 -12.72
N GLU A 151 -9.10 11.74 -13.42
CA GLU A 151 -8.98 11.75 -14.87
C GLU A 151 -8.74 10.35 -15.44
N ASN A 152 -7.98 9.49 -14.76
CA ASN A 152 -7.80 8.10 -15.19
C ASN A 152 -9.09 7.31 -14.98
N ILE A 153 -9.84 7.58 -13.91
CA ILE A 153 -11.18 7.01 -13.68
C ILE A 153 -12.18 7.51 -14.74
N ALA A 154 -12.12 8.79 -15.09
CA ALA A 154 -12.99 9.42 -16.07
C ALA A 154 -12.64 9.03 -17.52
N ALA A 155 -11.37 8.72 -17.79
CA ALA A 155 -10.86 8.24 -19.07
C ALA A 155 -11.05 6.73 -19.26
N ILE A 156 -11.48 5.99 -18.24
CA ILE A 156 -11.94 4.60 -18.40
C ILE A 156 -13.03 4.63 -19.48
N PRO A 157 -12.82 3.96 -20.62
CA PRO A 157 -13.71 4.10 -21.75
C PRO A 157 -15.15 3.84 -21.34
N ARG A 158 -16.05 4.77 -21.66
CA ARG A 158 -17.50 4.49 -21.76
C ARG A 158 -17.81 3.64 -23.00
N GLY A 159 -16.88 2.77 -23.39
CA GLY A 159 -16.99 1.83 -24.49
C GLY A 159 -18.02 0.74 -24.19
N ARG A 160 -18.07 -0.30 -25.03
CA ARG A 160 -18.97 -1.44 -24.78
C ARG A 160 -18.75 -1.91 -23.35
N ILE A 161 -19.85 -2.13 -22.64
CA ILE A 161 -19.84 -2.43 -21.20
C ILE A 161 -18.75 -3.47 -20.90
N ASP A 162 -18.65 -4.51 -21.72
CA ASP A 162 -17.76 -5.66 -21.57
C ASP A 162 -16.25 -5.36 -21.41
N ASP A 163 -15.78 -4.17 -21.80
CA ASP A 163 -14.34 -3.83 -21.78
C ASP A 163 -13.89 -3.09 -20.49
N SER A 164 -14.80 -2.79 -19.56
CA SER A 164 -14.46 -2.06 -18.32
C SER A 164 -13.85 -2.95 -17.24
N VAL A 165 -12.66 -2.60 -16.73
CA VAL A 165 -12.03 -3.24 -15.55
C VAL A 165 -12.92 -3.19 -14.30
N LEU A 166 -13.87 -2.27 -14.24
CA LEU A 166 -14.81 -2.19 -13.13
C LEU A 166 -15.82 -3.34 -13.18
N ASN A 167 -16.09 -3.97 -14.32
CA ASN A 167 -17.16 -4.97 -14.40
C ASN A 167 -16.90 -6.25 -13.60
N ILE A 168 -15.64 -6.60 -13.39
CA ILE A 168 -15.25 -7.73 -12.54
C ILE A 168 -15.37 -7.42 -11.04
N LEU A 169 -15.54 -6.14 -10.71
CA LEU A 169 -15.80 -5.70 -9.35
C LEU A 169 -17.26 -5.91 -8.97
N THR A 170 -17.48 -6.31 -7.72
CA THR A 170 -18.80 -6.17 -7.10
C THR A 170 -19.27 -4.71 -7.12
N GLN A 171 -20.58 -4.50 -7.05
CA GLN A 171 -21.15 -3.15 -6.96
C GLN A 171 -20.59 -2.36 -5.76
N SER A 172 -20.36 -3.03 -4.63
CA SER A 172 -19.73 -2.43 -3.46
C SER A 172 -18.29 -1.98 -3.71
N ALA A 173 -17.49 -2.76 -4.44
CA ALA A 173 -16.13 -2.39 -4.81
C ALA A 173 -16.11 -1.23 -5.83
N LYS A 174 -17.06 -1.20 -6.79
CA LYS A 174 -17.22 -0.07 -7.71
C LYS A 174 -17.51 1.25 -6.97
N GLU A 175 -18.40 1.20 -6.00
CA GLU A 175 -18.75 2.36 -5.17
C GLU A 175 -17.57 2.82 -4.32
N TRP A 176 -16.81 1.86 -3.77
CA TRP A 176 -15.60 2.15 -3.02
C TRP A 176 -14.52 2.82 -3.89
N VAL A 177 -14.19 2.28 -5.06
CA VAL A 177 -13.19 2.87 -5.97
C VAL A 177 -13.61 4.27 -6.43
N ARG A 178 -14.89 4.51 -6.70
CA ARG A 178 -15.41 5.85 -7.06
C ARG A 178 -15.32 6.85 -5.91
N LYS A 179 -15.56 6.40 -4.68
CA LYS A 179 -15.53 7.27 -3.49
C LYS A 179 -14.09 7.60 -3.08
N TYR A 180 -13.24 6.59 -3.03
CA TYR A 180 -11.91 6.71 -2.42
C TYR A 180 -10.79 6.83 -3.45
N HIS A 181 -11.00 6.50 -4.72
CA HIS A 181 -10.00 6.61 -5.78
C HIS A 181 -8.72 5.79 -5.53
N HIS A 182 -8.79 4.69 -4.78
CA HIS A 182 -7.63 3.82 -4.54
C HIS A 182 -7.89 2.39 -5.07
N LEU A 183 -6.81 1.67 -5.38
CA LEU A 183 -6.80 0.24 -5.66
C LEU A 183 -5.71 -0.44 -4.82
N LEU A 184 -6.04 -1.53 -4.15
CA LEU A 184 -5.07 -2.46 -3.57
C LEU A 184 -4.49 -3.30 -4.71
N ILE A 185 -3.19 -3.24 -4.91
CA ILE A 185 -2.50 -3.92 -6.01
C ILE A 185 -1.59 -5.06 -5.54
N GLY A 186 -1.24 -5.08 -4.25
CA GLY A 186 -0.47 -6.16 -3.65
C GLY A 186 -0.75 -6.26 -2.15
N ALA A 187 -0.71 -7.47 -1.61
CA ALA A 187 -0.86 -7.74 -0.19
C ALA A 187 0.14 -8.80 0.25
N GLY A 188 0.62 -8.71 1.48
CA GLY A 188 1.56 -9.67 2.05
C GLY A 188 3.01 -9.43 1.61
N ILE A 189 3.38 -8.19 1.29
CA ILE A 189 4.77 -7.82 0.94
C ILE A 189 5.48 -7.34 2.21
N SER A 190 6.77 -7.61 2.34
CA SER A 190 7.62 -7.07 3.41
C SER A 190 7.86 -5.56 3.23
N GLU A 191 8.22 -4.88 4.32
CA GLU A 191 8.58 -3.46 4.28
C GLU A 191 9.74 -3.20 3.30
N ASP A 192 10.79 -4.02 3.35
CA ASP A 192 11.93 -3.90 2.44
C ASP A 192 11.54 -4.20 0.99
N GLY A 193 10.65 -5.18 0.75
CA GLY A 193 10.08 -5.42 -0.58
C GLY A 193 9.32 -4.22 -1.14
N CYS A 194 8.53 -3.55 -0.31
CA CYS A 194 7.86 -2.30 -0.69
C CYS A 194 8.86 -1.21 -1.07
N ARG A 195 9.94 -1.03 -0.29
CA ARG A 195 10.99 -0.01 -0.57
C ARG A 195 11.72 -0.29 -1.88
N LEU A 196 12.05 -1.55 -2.17
CA LEU A 196 12.71 -1.94 -3.43
C LEU A 196 11.83 -1.64 -4.64
N LEU A 197 10.54 -2.01 -4.56
CA LEU A 197 9.56 -1.71 -5.60
C LEU A 197 9.42 -0.21 -5.81
N GLU A 198 9.36 0.57 -4.74
CA GLU A 198 9.30 2.04 -4.81
C GLU A 198 10.51 2.62 -5.53
N SER A 199 11.72 2.24 -5.15
CA SER A 199 12.94 2.75 -5.78
C SER A 199 12.98 2.46 -7.28
N LEU A 200 12.66 1.23 -7.70
CA LEU A 200 12.65 0.85 -9.12
C LEU A 200 11.57 1.60 -9.92
N VAL A 201 10.41 1.88 -9.30
CA VAL A 201 9.35 2.71 -9.91
C VAL A 201 9.80 4.17 -10.04
N ARG A 202 10.46 4.73 -9.01
CA ARG A 202 10.98 6.11 -9.01
C ARG A 202 12.06 6.35 -10.06
N ARG A 203 12.83 5.31 -10.38
CA ARG A 203 13.81 5.28 -11.47
C ARG A 203 13.19 4.99 -12.83
N GLN A 204 11.87 4.75 -12.89
CA GLN A 204 11.13 4.40 -14.11
C GLN A 204 11.64 3.10 -14.77
N LEU A 205 12.25 2.20 -14.00
CA LEU A 205 12.77 0.92 -14.50
C LEU A 205 11.68 -0.17 -14.51
N ILE A 206 10.65 -0.01 -13.68
CA ILE A 206 9.48 -0.87 -13.66
C ILE A 206 8.19 -0.05 -13.69
N HIS A 207 7.11 -0.68 -14.16
CA HIS A 207 5.76 -0.15 -14.07
C HIS A 207 4.78 -1.20 -13.56
N HIS A 208 3.68 -0.73 -13.02
CA HIS A 208 2.53 -1.56 -12.66
C HIS A 208 1.58 -1.64 -13.86
N ARG A 209 1.21 -2.84 -14.26
CA ARG A 209 0.09 -3.07 -15.17
C ARG A 209 -0.95 -3.94 -14.48
N PRO A 210 -2.25 -3.60 -14.56
CA PRO A 210 -3.28 -4.59 -14.30
C PRO A 210 -2.98 -5.84 -15.13
N ILE A 211 -3.04 -7.02 -14.51
CA ILE A 211 -2.83 -8.27 -15.26
C ILE A 211 -3.86 -8.28 -16.39
N ASN A 212 -3.40 -8.37 -17.64
CA ASN A 212 -4.25 -8.28 -18.82
C ASN A 212 -5.39 -9.31 -18.73
N PHE A 213 -6.59 -8.80 -18.41
CA PHE A 213 -7.96 -9.26 -18.70
C PHE A 213 -8.28 -10.77 -18.73
N MET A 214 -7.51 -11.57 -19.47
CA MET A 214 -7.73 -13.00 -19.68
C MET A 214 -7.52 -13.84 -18.41
N ALA A 215 -6.48 -13.59 -17.61
CA ALA A 215 -6.20 -14.46 -16.45
C ALA A 215 -7.26 -14.35 -15.33
N ALA A 216 -7.69 -13.12 -14.98
CA ALA A 216 -8.72 -12.90 -13.97
C ALA A 216 -10.13 -13.35 -14.42
N ALA A 217 -10.42 -13.26 -15.73
CA ALA A 217 -11.68 -13.73 -16.30
C ALA A 217 -11.72 -15.27 -16.45
N TYR A 218 -10.61 -15.93 -16.79
CA TYR A 218 -10.54 -17.40 -16.93
C TYR A 218 -10.81 -18.14 -15.61
N ASP A 219 -10.41 -17.55 -14.48
CA ASP A 219 -10.64 -18.17 -13.16
C ASP A 219 -12.03 -17.84 -12.57
N GLY A 220 -12.86 -17.07 -13.27
CA GLY A 220 -14.21 -16.70 -12.80
C GLY A 220 -14.21 -15.91 -11.48
N VAL A 221 -13.08 -15.27 -11.14
CA VAL A 221 -12.90 -14.60 -9.86
C VAL A 221 -13.58 -13.24 -9.89
N ILE A 222 -14.79 -13.19 -9.33
CA ILE A 222 -15.43 -11.92 -8.97
C ILE A 222 -14.64 -11.32 -7.81
N VAL A 223 -14.11 -10.12 -8.01
CA VAL A 223 -13.41 -9.38 -6.96
C VAL A 223 -14.43 -8.87 -5.95
N LYS A 224 -14.46 -9.53 -4.79
CA LYS A 224 -15.36 -9.20 -3.67
C LYS A 224 -14.76 -8.21 -2.67
N HIS A 225 -13.44 -8.04 -2.68
CA HIS A 225 -12.78 -7.07 -1.80
C HIS A 225 -12.97 -5.66 -2.39
N PRO A 226 -13.30 -4.63 -1.57
CA PRO A 226 -13.69 -3.30 -2.07
C PRO A 226 -12.69 -2.58 -2.98
N ALA A 227 -11.49 -3.13 -3.19
CA ALA A 227 -10.45 -2.47 -3.96
C ALA A 227 -9.32 -3.39 -4.47
N TRP A 228 -9.42 -4.72 -4.39
CA TRP A 228 -8.30 -5.58 -4.77
C TRP A 228 -8.26 -5.83 -6.27
N PHE A 229 -7.17 -5.42 -6.94
CA PHE A 229 -6.95 -5.71 -8.35
C PHE A 229 -5.68 -6.55 -8.52
N PRO A 230 -5.73 -7.63 -9.32
CA PRO A 230 -4.53 -8.35 -9.69
C PRO A 230 -3.66 -7.44 -10.56
N VAL A 231 -2.44 -7.17 -10.09
CA VAL A 231 -1.47 -6.31 -10.76
C VAL A 231 -0.15 -7.05 -10.92
N GLU A 232 0.45 -6.84 -12.08
CA GLU A 232 1.76 -7.30 -12.44
C GLU A 232 2.72 -6.11 -12.49
N VAL A 233 3.93 -6.36 -12.00
CA VAL A 233 5.07 -5.46 -12.18
C VAL A 233 5.86 -5.94 -13.38
N TYR A 234 6.28 -5.03 -14.25
CA TYR A 234 7.06 -5.36 -15.44
C TYR A 234 8.15 -4.32 -15.69
N ALA A 235 9.26 -4.76 -16.29
CA ALA A 235 10.38 -3.89 -16.65
C ALA A 235 10.03 -2.97 -17.83
N THR A 236 10.51 -1.74 -17.80
CA THR A 236 10.39 -0.77 -18.89
C THR A 236 11.59 -0.88 -19.86
N PRO A 237 11.54 -0.22 -21.03
CA PRO A 237 12.72 -0.14 -21.91
C PRO A 237 13.96 0.48 -21.24
N LEU A 238 13.76 1.42 -20.30
CA LEU A 238 14.83 2.09 -19.57
C LEU A 238 15.66 1.13 -18.71
N ALA A 239 15.03 0.08 -18.16
CA ALA A 239 15.74 -0.97 -17.43
C ALA A 239 16.86 -1.61 -18.25
N TRP A 240 16.56 -1.96 -19.51
CA TRP A 240 17.56 -2.54 -20.39
C TRP A 240 18.55 -1.51 -20.91
N GLU A 241 18.11 -0.28 -21.19
CA GLU A 241 18.97 0.79 -21.67
C GLU A 241 20.09 1.12 -20.67
N HIS A 242 19.76 1.21 -19.38
CA HIS A 242 20.70 1.69 -18.36
C HIS A 242 21.33 0.58 -17.51
N HIS A 243 20.63 -0.55 -17.34
CA HIS A 243 21.03 -1.60 -16.40
C HIS A 243 21.15 -2.98 -17.04
N LYS A 244 21.46 -3.04 -18.34
CA LYS A 244 21.69 -4.32 -19.05
C LYS A 244 22.70 -5.20 -18.33
N ASP A 245 23.85 -4.66 -17.94
CA ASP A 245 24.92 -5.45 -17.32
C ASP A 245 24.51 -6.00 -15.95
N ASP A 246 23.79 -5.20 -15.15
CA ASP A 246 23.20 -5.63 -13.88
C ASP A 246 22.17 -6.75 -14.10
N ILE A 247 21.26 -6.59 -15.06
CA ILE A 247 20.27 -7.60 -15.44
C ILE A 247 20.97 -8.90 -15.87
N LEU A 248 21.95 -8.82 -16.75
CA LEU A 248 22.69 -9.99 -17.24
C LEU A 248 23.48 -10.69 -16.12
N LYS A 249 24.07 -9.93 -15.20
CA LYS A 249 24.83 -10.47 -14.06
C LYS A 249 24.01 -11.43 -13.22
N TYR A 250 22.75 -11.11 -12.93
CA TYR A 250 21.88 -11.96 -12.10
C TYR A 250 21.09 -13.00 -12.92
N LEU A 251 20.81 -12.74 -14.21
CA LEU A 251 20.19 -13.71 -15.13
C LEU A 251 21.06 -14.96 -15.37
N PHE A 252 22.36 -14.76 -15.58
CA PHE A 252 23.29 -15.85 -15.88
C PHE A 252 23.97 -16.43 -14.63
N GLY A 253 23.45 -16.04 -13.46
CA GLY A 253 23.88 -16.48 -12.14
C GLY A 253 25.05 -15.67 -11.59
N LYS A 254 25.00 -15.41 -10.27
CA LYS A 254 26.22 -15.20 -9.47
C LYS A 254 27.22 -16.27 -9.91
N GLN A 255 28.49 -15.90 -10.14
CA GLN A 255 29.57 -16.89 -10.06
C GLN A 255 29.27 -17.71 -8.80
N ARG A 256 28.98 -19.02 -8.97
CA ARG A 256 28.87 -19.93 -7.84
C ARG A 256 30.10 -19.65 -7.01
N SER A 257 29.90 -19.15 -5.79
CA SER A 257 30.98 -19.06 -4.82
C SER A 257 31.69 -20.41 -4.88
N GLY A 258 32.97 -20.35 -5.29
CA GLY A 258 33.78 -21.54 -5.41
C GLY A 258 33.61 -22.31 -4.12
N LYS A 259 33.19 -23.57 -4.21
CA LYS A 259 33.49 -24.50 -3.12
C LYS A 259 35.00 -24.40 -2.96
N GLU A 260 35.45 -23.84 -1.83
CA GLU A 260 36.78 -24.13 -1.33
C GLU A 260 36.85 -25.64 -1.25
N GLU A 261 37.65 -26.24 -2.14
CA GLU A 261 38.05 -27.62 -1.98
C GLU A 261 38.86 -27.70 -0.68
N PRO A 262 38.47 -28.55 0.28
CA PRO A 262 39.31 -28.77 1.44
C PRO A 262 40.61 -29.42 0.98
N ALA A 263 41.73 -28.85 1.43
CA ALA A 263 43.08 -29.35 1.25
C ALA A 263 43.28 -30.76 1.84
#